data_AF-A0A813IDK3-F1
#
_entry.id   AF-A0A813IDK3-F1
#
_cell.length_a   1.000
_cell.length_b   1.000
_cell.length_c   1.000
_cell.angle_alpha   90.00
_cell.angle_beta   90.00
_cell.angle_gamma   90.00
#
_symmetry.space_group_name_H-M   'P 1'
#
loop_
_entity.id
_entity.type
_entity.pdbx_description
1 polymer ?
#
loop_
_entity_poly.entity_id
_entity_poly.type
_entity_poly.pdbx_seq_one_letter_code
_entity_poly.pdbx_strand_id
1 'polypeptide(L)'
;AISGAAYTLLGAAYLLDTAVQDIAALYGVEWQRHVSHEAALAAMLLGALNAASGLQPKLLARPSEDLPKVLGFGENGNLKSGGFLNASVFYFILTYQGLRALPSFPTFLVMDTVVGAVSIAAVLHQAFLLNAWVTKGSMHRVDALLVPAMFNLPVSVHLLLQGEVEASGPPAPEAMAMMLSRRLFSLPAIKDFAQYEAMKTAKTSMMVGFYTGHFSAAGKMYRDQFEAMSKAYPKASFYTCDVDDAPLAAYDSEVTEVPSIVRFP
;
A
#
# COMPACT_ATOMS: atom_id res chain seq x y z
N ALA A 1 -4.92 -26.43 -13.73
CA ALA A 1 -3.45 -26.25 -13.65
C ALA A 1 -2.97 -25.26 -14.69
N ILE A 2 -3.07 -25.55 -16.00
CA ILE A 2 -2.67 -24.62 -17.08
C ILE A 2 -3.47 -23.31 -17.03
N SER A 3 -4.79 -23.39 -16.87
CA SER A 3 -5.66 -22.21 -16.69
C SER A 3 -5.28 -21.38 -15.47
N GLY A 4 -4.95 -22.02 -14.35
CA GLY A 4 -4.48 -21.36 -13.13
C GLY A 4 -3.12 -20.68 -13.30
N ALA A 5 -2.16 -21.32 -13.97
CA ALA A 5 -0.85 -20.72 -14.23
C ALA A 5 -0.94 -19.53 -15.19
N ALA A 6 -1.71 -19.67 -16.28
CA ALA A 6 -1.98 -18.59 -17.22
C ALA A 6 -2.69 -17.41 -16.54
N TYR A 7 -3.67 -17.71 -15.69
CA TYR A 7 -4.34 -16.72 -14.86
C TYR A 7 -3.37 -15.99 -13.92
N THR A 8 -2.52 -16.71 -13.19
CA THR A 8 -1.57 -16.12 -12.25
C THR A 8 -0.59 -15.20 -12.96
N LEU A 9 -0.07 -15.58 -14.13
CA LEU A 9 0.85 -14.75 -14.90
C LEU A 9 0.18 -13.49 -15.44
N LEU A 10 -1.02 -13.61 -16.02
CA LEU A 10 -1.79 -12.47 -16.53
C LEU A 10 -2.23 -11.55 -15.39
N GLY A 11 -2.69 -12.12 -14.27
CA GLY A 11 -3.07 -11.39 -13.07
C GLY A 11 -1.88 -10.64 -12.46
N ALA A 12 -0.71 -11.27 -12.36
CA ALA A 12 0.50 -10.62 -11.87
C ALA A 12 0.94 -9.45 -12.76
N ALA A 13 0.91 -9.63 -14.08
CA ALA A 13 1.21 -8.54 -15.03
C ALA A 13 0.24 -7.36 -14.87
N TYR A 14 -1.06 -7.65 -14.71
CA TYR A 14 -2.08 -6.63 -14.48
C TYR A 14 -1.94 -5.91 -13.14
N LEU A 15 -1.64 -6.66 -12.07
CA LEU A 15 -1.37 -6.09 -10.75
C LEU A 15 -0.15 -5.17 -10.76
N LEU A 16 0.93 -5.57 -11.45
CA LEU A 16 2.13 -4.75 -11.59
C LEU A 16 1.83 -3.47 -12.38
N ASP A 17 1.11 -3.56 -13.50
CA ASP A 17 0.73 -2.38 -14.31
C ASP A 17 -0.16 -1.42 -13.50
N THR A 18 -1.08 -1.95 -12.70
CA THR A 18 -1.92 -1.16 -11.79
C THR A 18 -1.09 -0.51 -10.67
N ALA A 19 -0.22 -1.25 -10.01
CA ALA A 19 0.64 -0.72 -8.95
C ALA A 19 1.58 0.38 -9.48
N VAL A 20 2.13 0.21 -10.68
CA VAL A 20 2.96 1.24 -11.32
C VAL A 20 2.13 2.46 -11.67
N GLN A 21 0.90 2.29 -12.17
CA GLN A 21 -0.03 3.39 -12.41
C GLN A 21 -0.28 4.20 -11.14
N ASP A 22 -0.49 3.53 -10.01
CA ASP A 22 -0.78 4.19 -8.73
C ASP A 22 0.44 4.95 -8.21
N ILE A 23 1.62 4.34 -8.29
CA ILE A 23 2.88 5.00 -7.94
C ILE A 23 3.07 6.22 -8.83
N ALA A 24 2.89 6.10 -10.14
CA ALA A 24 3.00 7.21 -11.08
C ALA A 24 2.02 8.34 -10.72
N ALA A 25 0.76 8.01 -10.43
CA ALA A 25 -0.25 8.98 -10.02
C ALA A 25 0.13 9.71 -8.71
N LEU A 26 0.70 9.01 -7.72
CA LEU A 26 1.20 9.61 -6.48
C LEU A 26 2.31 10.64 -6.72
N TYR A 27 3.11 10.46 -7.77
CA TYR A 27 4.17 11.38 -8.18
C TYR A 27 3.74 12.37 -9.28
N GLY A 28 2.44 12.42 -9.64
CA GLY A 28 1.92 13.31 -10.68
C GLY A 28 2.40 12.97 -12.09
N VAL A 29 2.80 11.72 -12.33
CA VAL A 29 3.25 11.22 -13.63
C VAL A 29 2.10 10.48 -14.31
N GLU A 30 1.83 10.80 -15.57
CA GLU A 30 0.89 10.01 -16.39
C GLU A 30 1.51 8.66 -16.76
N TRP A 31 0.82 7.57 -16.42
CA TRP A 31 1.20 6.22 -16.82
C TRP A 31 0.22 5.67 -17.86
N GLN A 32 0.73 5.34 -19.03
CA GLN A 32 -0.04 4.62 -20.04
C GLN A 32 -0.10 3.14 -19.66
N ARG A 33 -1.30 2.58 -19.51
CA ARG A 33 -1.47 1.15 -19.24
C ARG A 33 -0.91 0.32 -20.39
N HIS A 34 -0.14 -0.70 -20.03
CA HIS A 34 0.49 -1.62 -21.00
C HIS A 34 -0.32 -2.90 -21.18
N VAL A 35 -1.19 -3.25 -20.23
CA VAL A 35 -2.04 -4.44 -20.34
C VAL A 35 -3.29 -4.11 -21.16
N SER A 36 -3.49 -4.85 -22.25
CA SER A 36 -4.66 -4.67 -23.11
C SER A 36 -5.96 -5.08 -22.40
N HIS A 37 -7.06 -4.47 -22.81
CA HIS A 37 -8.40 -4.78 -22.30
C HIS A 37 -8.75 -6.27 -22.49
N GLU A 38 -8.34 -6.85 -23.62
CA GLU A 38 -8.54 -8.26 -23.95
C GLU A 38 -7.77 -9.18 -23.00
N ALA A 39 -6.54 -8.82 -22.61
CA ALA A 39 -5.74 -9.57 -21.65
C ALA A 39 -6.36 -9.54 -20.25
N ALA A 40 -6.94 -8.41 -19.84
CA ALA A 40 -7.69 -8.30 -18.59
C ALA A 40 -8.95 -9.19 -18.59
N LEU A 41 -9.73 -9.18 -19.67
CA LEU A 41 -10.89 -10.06 -19.84
C LEU A 41 -10.51 -11.55 -19.86
N ALA A 42 -9.42 -11.89 -20.53
CA ALA A 42 -8.90 -13.27 -20.56
C ALA A 42 -8.46 -13.72 -19.17
N ALA A 43 -7.76 -12.86 -18.42
CA ALA A 43 -7.42 -13.12 -17.02
C ALA A 43 -8.70 -13.35 -16.20
N MET A 44 -9.69 -12.48 -16.29
CA MET A 44 -10.95 -12.65 -15.55
C MET A 44 -11.67 -13.97 -15.87
N LEU A 45 -11.78 -14.32 -17.16
CA LEU A 45 -12.42 -15.58 -17.58
C LEU A 45 -11.66 -16.79 -17.03
N LEU A 46 -10.33 -16.79 -17.13
CA LEU A 46 -9.51 -17.86 -16.59
C LEU A 46 -9.59 -17.94 -15.06
N GLY A 47 -9.69 -16.81 -14.37
CA GLY A 47 -9.86 -16.73 -12.92
C GLY A 47 -11.21 -17.27 -12.47
N ALA A 48 -12.29 -16.86 -13.13
CA ALA A 48 -13.64 -17.34 -12.87
C ALA A 48 -13.74 -18.85 -13.14
N LEU A 49 -13.19 -19.33 -14.25
CA LEU A 49 -13.11 -20.76 -14.56
C LEU A 49 -12.29 -21.52 -13.51
N ASN A 50 -11.20 -20.94 -13.02
CA ASN A 50 -10.36 -21.59 -12.02
C ASN A 50 -11.05 -21.62 -10.64
N ALA A 51 -11.70 -20.52 -10.23
CA ALA A 51 -12.51 -20.45 -9.02
C ALA A 51 -13.69 -21.43 -9.07
N ALA A 52 -14.41 -21.49 -10.19
CA ALA A 52 -15.51 -22.43 -10.40
C ALA A 52 -15.03 -23.89 -10.44
N SER A 53 -13.91 -24.17 -11.12
CA SER A 53 -13.30 -25.51 -11.14
C SER A 53 -12.81 -25.96 -9.76
N GLY A 54 -12.50 -24.97 -8.93
CA GLY A 54 -12.00 -25.16 -7.58
C GLY A 54 -13.09 -25.36 -6.52
N LEU A 55 -14.32 -24.90 -6.77
CA LEU A 55 -15.50 -25.24 -5.99
C LEU A 55 -15.93 -26.71 -6.22
N GLN A 56 -14.99 -27.65 -6.09
CA GLN A 56 -15.31 -29.07 -6.12
C GLN A 56 -16.16 -29.40 -4.88
N PRO A 57 -17.41 -29.86 -5.04
CA PRO A 57 -18.30 -30.12 -3.91
C PRO A 57 -17.75 -31.16 -2.93
N LYS A 58 -16.83 -32.02 -3.39
CA LYS A 58 -16.15 -33.04 -2.57
C LYS A 58 -15.07 -32.46 -1.64
N LEU A 59 -14.59 -31.24 -1.88
CA LEU A 59 -13.59 -30.54 -1.05
C LEU A 59 -14.21 -29.55 -0.05
N LEU A 60 -15.49 -29.23 -0.23
CA LEU A 60 -16.28 -28.40 0.68
C LEU A 60 -16.85 -29.30 1.78
N ALA A 61 -16.43 -29.06 3.03
CA ALA A 61 -17.00 -29.76 4.17
C ALA A 61 -18.49 -29.42 4.34
N ARG A 62 -19.24 -30.23 5.09
CA ARG A 62 -20.69 -30.00 5.28
C ARG A 62 -20.90 -28.61 5.95
N PRO A 63 -21.77 -27.75 5.39
CA PRO A 63 -21.70 -26.29 5.59
C PRO A 63 -22.00 -25.76 7.00
N SER A 64 -22.57 -26.53 7.93
CA SER A 64 -22.98 -26.02 9.24
C SER A 64 -22.14 -26.47 10.44
N GLU A 65 -21.37 -27.57 10.35
CA GLU A 65 -20.60 -28.12 11.49
C GLU A 65 -19.07 -27.95 11.36
N ASP A 66 -18.57 -27.61 10.17
CA ASP A 66 -17.14 -27.65 9.86
C ASP A 66 -16.53 -26.29 9.46
N LEU A 67 -17.25 -25.16 9.57
CA LEU A 67 -16.73 -23.85 9.16
C LEU A 67 -15.38 -23.50 9.84
N PRO A 68 -15.17 -23.73 11.16
CA PRO A 68 -13.87 -23.53 11.78
C PRO A 68 -12.80 -24.44 11.16
N LYS A 69 -13.13 -25.70 10.84
CA LYS A 69 -12.19 -26.64 10.22
C LYS A 69 -11.84 -26.24 8.79
N VAL A 70 -12.80 -25.75 8.01
CA VAL A 70 -12.59 -25.23 6.65
C VAL A 70 -11.69 -24.01 6.68
N LEU A 71 -11.82 -23.16 7.69
CA LEU A 71 -10.91 -22.03 7.94
C LEU A 71 -9.56 -22.45 8.53
N GLY A 72 -9.33 -23.75 8.76
CA GLY A 72 -8.07 -24.27 9.30
C GLY A 72 -7.89 -24.09 10.81
N PHE A 73 -8.95 -23.75 11.56
CA PHE A 73 -8.92 -23.65 13.01
C PHE A 73 -9.02 -25.02 13.69
N GLY A 74 -8.34 -25.14 14.84
CA GLY A 74 -8.34 -26.33 15.71
C GLY A 74 -7.39 -27.44 15.26
N GLU A 75 -7.23 -28.46 16.10
CA GLU A 75 -6.34 -29.61 15.83
C GLU A 75 -6.74 -30.40 14.57
N ASN A 76 -8.02 -30.35 14.22
CA ASN A 76 -8.60 -30.98 13.03
C ASN A 76 -8.80 -30.00 11.86
N GLY A 77 -8.11 -28.86 11.86
CA GLY A 77 -8.19 -27.87 10.79
C GLY A 77 -7.80 -28.48 9.43
N ASN A 78 -8.67 -28.34 8.44
CA ASN A 78 -8.43 -28.80 7.08
C ASN A 78 -7.72 -27.69 6.28
N LEU A 79 -6.39 -27.63 6.43
CA LEU A 79 -5.54 -26.64 5.78
C LEU A 79 -5.65 -26.67 4.25
N LYS A 80 -6.00 -27.83 3.67
CA LYS A 80 -6.22 -27.96 2.23
C LYS A 80 -7.48 -27.21 1.81
N SER A 81 -8.60 -27.41 2.51
CA SER A 81 -9.84 -26.66 2.25
C SER A 81 -9.68 -25.16 2.57
N GLY A 82 -8.92 -24.80 3.60
CA GLY A 82 -8.62 -23.40 3.93
C GLY A 82 -7.82 -22.70 2.85
N GLY A 83 -6.73 -23.33 2.37
CA GLY A 83 -5.95 -22.80 1.25
C GLY A 83 -6.79 -22.70 -0.02
N PHE A 84 -7.73 -23.63 -0.20
CA PHE A 84 -8.67 -23.62 -1.31
C PHE A 84 -9.62 -22.42 -1.27
N LEU A 85 -10.28 -22.23 -0.12
CA LEU A 85 -11.18 -21.10 0.11
C LEU A 85 -10.45 -19.78 -0.17
N ASN A 86 -9.23 -19.66 0.34
CA ASN A 86 -8.45 -18.44 0.21
C ASN A 86 -8.04 -18.17 -1.25
N ALA A 87 -7.64 -19.20 -1.99
CA ALA A 87 -7.38 -19.09 -3.43
C ALA A 87 -8.62 -18.62 -4.20
N SER A 88 -9.80 -19.16 -3.90
CA SER A 88 -11.06 -18.73 -4.51
C SER A 88 -11.41 -17.27 -4.19
N VAL A 89 -11.19 -16.82 -2.95
CA VAL A 89 -11.38 -15.42 -2.55
C VAL A 89 -10.43 -14.50 -3.30
N PHE A 90 -9.15 -14.88 -3.47
CA PHE A 90 -8.20 -14.12 -4.27
C PHE A 90 -8.60 -14.03 -5.74
N TYR A 91 -9.11 -15.11 -6.33
CA TYR A 91 -9.62 -15.08 -7.70
C TYR A 91 -10.81 -14.13 -7.85
N PHE A 92 -11.69 -14.07 -6.86
CA PHE A 92 -12.79 -13.11 -6.85
C PHE A 92 -12.28 -11.65 -6.76
N ILE A 93 -11.35 -11.35 -5.85
CA ILE A 93 -10.78 -10.01 -5.68
C ILE A 93 -10.12 -9.52 -6.98
N LEU A 94 -9.30 -10.35 -7.59
CA LEU A 94 -8.63 -10.03 -8.86
C LEU A 94 -9.62 -9.86 -10.01
N THR A 95 -10.67 -10.67 -10.06
CA THR A 95 -11.74 -10.52 -11.07
C THR A 95 -12.49 -9.21 -10.88
N TYR A 96 -12.82 -8.85 -9.65
CA TYR A 96 -13.43 -7.57 -9.31
C TYR A 96 -12.53 -6.40 -9.75
N GLN A 97 -11.22 -6.48 -9.50
CA GLN A 97 -10.28 -5.45 -9.92
C GLN A 97 -10.16 -5.31 -11.44
N GLY A 98 -10.16 -6.43 -12.17
CA GLY A 98 -10.19 -6.39 -13.62
C GLY A 98 -11.47 -5.76 -14.16
N LEU A 99 -12.62 -6.09 -13.55
CA LEU A 99 -13.93 -5.57 -13.94
C LEU A 99 -14.10 -4.09 -13.64
N ARG A 100 -13.71 -3.63 -12.44
CA ARG A 100 -13.91 -2.24 -12.01
C ARG A 100 -13.13 -1.24 -12.86
N ALA A 101 -12.05 -1.68 -13.48
CA ALA A 101 -11.21 -0.86 -14.33
C ALA A 101 -11.78 -0.62 -15.74
N LEU A 102 -12.91 -1.27 -16.09
CA LEU A 102 -13.55 -1.11 -17.38
C LEU A 102 -14.43 0.16 -17.39
N PRO A 103 -14.42 0.96 -18.48
CA PRO A 103 -15.22 2.19 -18.56
C PRO A 103 -16.74 1.97 -18.40
N SER A 104 -17.21 0.77 -18.70
CA SER A 104 -18.62 0.38 -18.60
C SER A 104 -18.97 -0.30 -17.27
N PHE A 105 -18.04 -0.33 -16.30
CA PHE A 105 -18.33 -0.97 -15.01
C PHE A 105 -19.40 -0.17 -14.26
N PRO A 106 -20.47 -0.82 -13.75
CA PRO A 106 -21.53 -0.10 -13.08
C PRO A 106 -21.04 0.49 -11.76
N THR A 107 -21.08 1.81 -11.62
CA THR A 107 -20.57 2.53 -10.44
C THR A 107 -21.27 2.11 -9.13
N PHE A 108 -22.53 1.69 -9.19
CA PHE A 108 -23.25 1.18 -8.02
C PHE A 108 -22.76 -0.19 -7.52
N LEU A 109 -21.94 -0.90 -8.31
CA LEU A 109 -21.29 -2.15 -7.92
C LEU A 109 -19.86 -1.93 -7.39
N VAL A 110 -19.41 -0.68 -7.28
CA VAL A 110 -18.12 -0.36 -6.67
C VAL A 110 -18.20 -0.66 -5.17
N MET A 111 -17.38 -1.61 -4.76
CA MET A 111 -17.29 -2.18 -3.41
C MET A 111 -15.84 -2.11 -2.90
N ASP A 112 -15.05 -1.14 -3.38
CA ASP A 112 -13.59 -1.09 -3.19
C ASP A 112 -13.16 -1.26 -1.73
N THR A 113 -13.80 -0.56 -0.79
CA THR A 113 -13.50 -0.68 0.65
C THR A 113 -13.80 -2.08 1.18
N VAL A 114 -14.91 -2.67 0.78
CA VAL A 114 -15.32 -4.02 1.20
C VAL A 114 -14.37 -5.06 0.62
N VAL A 115 -14.06 -4.96 -0.67
CA VAL A 115 -13.15 -5.88 -1.36
C VAL A 115 -11.72 -5.72 -0.81
N GLY A 116 -11.29 -4.50 -0.51
CA GLY A 116 -10.01 -4.22 0.16
C GLY A 116 -9.92 -4.86 1.54
N ALA A 117 -10.97 -4.73 2.37
CA ALA A 117 -11.03 -5.37 3.68
C ALA A 117 -11.04 -6.91 3.60
N VAL A 118 -11.83 -7.48 2.67
CA VAL A 118 -11.85 -8.92 2.39
C VAL A 118 -10.47 -9.40 1.91
N SER A 119 -9.77 -8.61 1.10
CA SER A 119 -8.42 -8.91 0.64
C SER A 119 -7.40 -8.93 1.77
N ILE A 120 -7.45 -7.97 2.71
CA ILE A 120 -6.62 -8.02 3.93
C ILE A 120 -6.93 -9.27 4.74
N ALA A 121 -8.21 -9.56 4.96
CA ALA A 121 -8.62 -10.76 5.72
C ALA A 121 -8.10 -12.04 5.06
N ALA A 122 -8.16 -12.13 3.73
CA ALA A 122 -7.61 -13.26 2.96
C ALA A 122 -6.08 -13.36 3.10
N VAL A 123 -5.34 -12.24 3.07
CA VAL A 123 -3.89 -12.22 3.30
C VAL A 123 -3.54 -12.73 4.70
N LEU A 124 -4.22 -12.24 5.73
CA LEU A 124 -4.03 -12.67 7.11
C LEU A 124 -4.37 -14.15 7.29
N HIS A 125 -5.46 -14.61 6.66
CA HIS A 125 -5.85 -16.02 6.67
C HIS A 125 -4.82 -16.90 5.95
N GLN A 126 -4.22 -16.42 4.86
CA GLN A 126 -3.15 -17.13 4.17
C GLN A 126 -1.92 -17.27 5.07
N ALA A 127 -1.51 -16.18 5.73
CA ALA A 127 -0.38 -16.19 6.65
C ALA A 127 -0.63 -17.18 7.81
N PHE A 128 -1.85 -17.22 8.35
CA PHE A 128 -2.26 -18.20 9.35
C PHE A 128 -2.10 -19.65 8.85
N LEU A 129 -2.61 -19.97 7.65
CA LEU A 129 -2.52 -21.31 7.06
C LEU A 129 -1.06 -21.72 6.77
N LEU A 130 -0.25 -20.81 6.22
CA LEU A 130 1.16 -21.09 5.90
C LEU A 130 2.00 -21.24 7.17
N ASN A 131 1.70 -20.50 8.24
CA ASN A 131 2.35 -20.71 9.53
C ASN A 131 2.07 -22.12 10.10
N ALA A 132 0.88 -22.67 9.86
CA ALA A 132 0.56 -24.06 10.20
C ALA A 132 1.32 -25.10 9.35
N TRP A 133 1.82 -24.73 8.17
CA TRP A 133 2.68 -25.58 7.34
C TRP A 133 4.14 -25.49 7.76
N VAL A 134 4.57 -24.31 8.19
CA VAL A 134 5.88 -24.10 8.82
C VAL A 134 6.03 -24.97 10.07
N THR A 135 5.03 -24.97 10.96
CA THR A 135 5.08 -25.79 12.19
C THR A 135 5.12 -27.29 11.91
N LYS A 136 4.57 -27.72 10.77
CA LYS A 136 4.64 -29.10 10.28
C LYS A 136 5.93 -29.42 9.50
N GLY A 137 6.84 -28.47 9.35
CA GLY A 137 8.11 -28.63 8.64
C GLY A 137 7.97 -28.73 7.11
N SER A 138 6.79 -28.44 6.56
CA SER A 138 6.53 -28.57 5.11
C SER A 138 6.79 -27.29 4.33
N MET A 139 7.15 -26.19 4.99
CA MET A 139 7.46 -24.90 4.36
C MET A 139 8.44 -24.08 5.23
N HIS A 140 9.29 -23.28 4.59
CA HIS A 140 10.20 -22.38 5.29
C HIS A 140 9.48 -21.10 5.78
N ARG A 141 9.88 -20.56 6.94
CA ARG A 141 9.23 -19.39 7.58
C ARG A 141 9.18 -18.14 6.71
N VAL A 142 10.25 -17.93 5.94
CA VAL A 142 10.38 -16.77 5.05
C VAL A 142 9.38 -16.85 3.90
N ASP A 143 9.19 -18.04 3.33
CA ASP A 143 8.25 -18.26 2.22
C ASP A 143 6.80 -18.06 2.68
N ALA A 144 6.50 -18.51 3.90
CA ALA A 144 5.17 -18.33 4.51
C ALA A 144 4.77 -16.86 4.69
N LEU A 145 5.74 -15.95 4.87
CA LEU A 145 5.52 -14.51 5.02
C LEU A 145 5.56 -13.76 3.69
N LEU A 146 6.51 -14.10 2.81
CA LEU A 146 6.70 -13.39 1.54
C LEU A 146 5.61 -13.71 0.51
N VAL A 147 5.12 -14.95 0.45
CA VAL A 147 4.13 -15.35 -0.56
C VAL A 147 2.81 -14.57 -0.44
N PRO A 148 2.19 -14.39 0.75
CA PRO A 148 0.99 -13.57 0.87
C PRO A 148 1.25 -12.07 0.67
N ALA A 149 2.40 -11.58 1.17
CA ALA A 149 2.72 -10.17 1.19
C ALA A 149 3.06 -9.60 -0.19
N MET A 150 3.80 -10.34 -1.02
CA MET A 150 4.25 -9.85 -2.32
C MET A 150 3.12 -9.73 -3.36
N PHE A 151 2.14 -10.64 -3.33
CA PHE A 151 1.12 -10.68 -4.38
C PHE A 151 -0.13 -9.87 -4.05
N ASN A 152 -0.51 -9.76 -2.77
CA ASN A 152 -1.86 -9.30 -2.41
C ASN A 152 -1.90 -8.13 -1.44
N LEU A 153 -0.81 -7.83 -0.72
CA LEU A 153 -0.77 -6.69 0.18
C LEU A 153 -0.85 -5.34 -0.56
N PRO A 154 -0.10 -5.11 -1.66
CA PRO A 154 -0.18 -3.84 -2.41
C PRO A 154 -1.58 -3.58 -2.95
N VAL A 155 -2.22 -4.65 -3.43
CA VAL A 155 -3.56 -4.72 -3.98
C VAL A 155 -4.62 -4.33 -2.96
N SER A 156 -4.49 -4.86 -1.74
CA SER A 156 -5.41 -4.60 -0.63
C SER A 156 -5.30 -3.15 -0.16
N VAL A 157 -4.07 -2.63 -0.05
CA VAL A 157 -3.80 -1.25 0.36
C VAL A 157 -4.35 -0.28 -0.69
N HIS A 158 -4.12 -0.55 -1.97
CA HIS A 158 -4.65 0.26 -3.06
C HIS A 158 -6.18 0.38 -3.03
N LEU A 159 -6.91 -0.73 -2.88
CA LEU A 159 -8.38 -0.70 -2.84
C LEU A 159 -8.93 0.06 -1.63
N LEU A 160 -8.28 -0.07 -0.48
CA LEU A 160 -8.68 0.67 0.72
C LEU A 160 -8.46 2.16 0.55
N LEU A 161 -7.35 2.57 -0.07
CA LEU A 161 -7.03 3.96 -0.31
C LEU A 161 -7.90 4.58 -1.41
N GLN A 162 -8.28 3.83 -2.46
CA GLN A 162 -9.18 4.33 -3.50
C GLN A 162 -10.64 4.39 -3.08
N GLY A 163 -11.11 3.44 -2.26
CA GLY A 163 -12.47 3.47 -1.71
C GLY A 163 -12.76 4.72 -0.88
N GLU A 164 -11.74 5.32 -0.26
CA GLU A 164 -11.88 6.62 0.43
C GLU A 164 -11.97 7.80 -0.55
N VAL A 165 -11.39 7.70 -1.75
CA VAL A 165 -11.36 8.78 -2.76
C VAL A 165 -12.66 8.83 -3.56
N GLU A 166 -13.30 7.70 -3.87
CA GLU A 166 -14.57 7.66 -4.63
C GLU A 166 -15.82 7.79 -3.75
N ALA A 167 -15.80 7.32 -2.49
CA ALA A 167 -16.94 7.48 -1.57
C ALA A 167 -17.11 8.93 -1.10
N SER A 168 -16.05 9.73 -1.16
CA SER A 168 -16.15 11.17 -1.09
C SER A 168 -16.33 11.72 -2.50
N GLY A 169 -17.53 12.15 -2.85
CA GLY A 169 -17.66 13.33 -3.72
C GLY A 169 -16.72 14.45 -3.22
N PRO A 170 -16.45 15.50 -4.01
CA PRO A 170 -15.37 16.47 -3.77
C PRO A 170 -15.21 16.74 -2.26
N PRO A 171 -14.02 16.44 -1.71
CA PRO A 171 -13.89 16.05 -0.31
C PRO A 171 -14.53 17.09 0.60
N ALA A 172 -15.34 16.59 1.55
CA ALA A 172 -15.94 17.43 2.56
C ALA A 172 -14.84 18.28 3.23
N PRO A 173 -15.13 19.56 3.58
CA PRO A 173 -14.15 20.51 4.12
C PRO A 173 -13.34 19.96 5.29
N GLU A 174 -13.87 18.98 6.02
CA GLU A 174 -13.26 18.32 7.18
C GLU A 174 -12.14 17.33 6.81
N ALA A 175 -12.24 16.58 5.72
CA ALA A 175 -11.19 15.68 5.24
C ALA A 175 -10.05 16.46 4.57
N MET A 176 -10.42 17.50 3.80
CA MET A 176 -9.50 18.55 3.36
C MET A 176 -8.82 19.19 4.56
N ALA A 177 -9.55 19.54 5.63
CA ALA A 177 -8.98 20.08 6.86
C ALA A 177 -8.14 19.07 7.64
N MET A 178 -8.29 17.75 7.44
CA MET A 178 -7.45 16.74 8.10
C MET A 178 -6.15 16.45 7.33
N MET A 179 -6.20 16.43 5.99
CA MET A 179 -4.99 16.38 5.15
C MET A 179 -4.25 17.72 5.12
N LEU A 180 -4.98 18.83 5.09
CA LEU A 180 -4.44 20.16 5.32
C LEU A 180 -3.97 20.30 6.76
N SER A 181 -4.62 19.76 7.78
CA SER A 181 -4.06 19.83 9.14
C SER A 181 -2.81 18.97 9.29
N ARG A 182 -2.75 17.77 8.69
CA ARG A 182 -1.48 17.01 8.59
C ARG A 182 -0.38 17.77 7.85
N ARG A 183 -0.72 18.53 6.79
CA ARG A 183 0.23 19.41 6.06
C ARG A 183 0.53 20.75 6.76
N LEU A 184 -0.39 21.26 7.56
CA LEU A 184 -0.29 22.50 8.34
C LEU A 184 0.44 22.27 9.67
N PHE A 185 0.46 21.02 10.17
CA PHE A 185 1.21 20.61 11.35
C PHE A 185 2.54 19.92 11.02
N SER A 186 2.76 19.51 9.76
CA SER A 186 4.08 19.07 9.31
C SER A 186 4.97 20.26 9.04
N LEU A 187 6.23 20.18 9.46
CA LEU A 187 7.23 21.19 9.18
C LEU A 187 7.39 21.44 7.68
N PRO A 188 7.60 22.70 7.25
CA PRO A 188 7.84 23.00 5.84
C PRO A 188 9.05 22.20 5.34
N ALA A 189 8.86 21.51 4.22
CA ALA A 189 9.90 20.75 3.55
C ALA A 189 10.48 21.60 2.41
N ILE A 190 11.78 21.84 2.46
CA ILE A 190 12.51 22.57 1.42
C ILE A 190 12.81 21.64 0.27
N LYS A 191 12.30 22.02 -0.91
CA LYS A 191 12.39 21.24 -2.14
C LYS A 191 13.32 21.86 -3.19
N ASP A 192 13.68 23.12 -3.02
CA ASP A 192 14.59 23.82 -3.90
C ASP A 192 15.37 24.91 -3.14
N PHE A 193 16.43 25.39 -3.75
CA PHE A 193 17.31 26.39 -3.14
C PHE A 193 16.65 27.78 -3.05
N ALA A 194 15.72 28.11 -3.95
CA ALA A 194 15.04 29.40 -3.94
C ALA A 194 14.13 29.54 -2.71
N GLN A 195 13.43 28.46 -2.33
CA GLN A 195 12.65 28.37 -1.09
C GLN A 195 13.55 28.53 0.14
N TYR A 196 14.72 27.88 0.13
CA TYR A 196 15.70 27.99 1.20
C TYR A 196 16.20 29.44 1.40
N GLU A 197 16.58 30.12 0.32
CA GLU A 197 16.99 31.53 0.38
C GLU A 197 15.85 32.47 0.79
N ALA A 198 14.63 32.23 0.30
CA ALA A 198 13.45 33.00 0.68
C ALA A 198 13.17 32.87 2.19
N MET A 199 13.37 31.68 2.77
CA MET A 199 13.23 31.52 4.22
C MET A 199 14.36 32.19 4.99
N LYS A 200 15.63 32.08 4.56
CA LYS A 200 16.77 32.77 5.21
C LYS A 200 16.60 34.29 5.22
N THR A 201 15.96 34.84 4.21
CA THR A 201 15.72 36.28 4.09
C THR A 201 14.42 36.75 4.78
N ALA A 202 13.53 35.83 5.12
CA ALA A 202 12.37 36.13 5.95
C ALA A 202 12.86 36.47 7.38
N LYS A 203 12.46 37.65 7.90
CA LYS A 203 12.88 38.23 9.20
C LYS A 203 12.39 37.42 10.43
N THR A 204 12.70 36.13 10.46
CA THR A 204 12.41 35.22 11.57
C THR A 204 13.57 35.30 12.57
N SER A 205 13.25 35.16 13.86
CA SER A 205 14.23 35.41 14.94
C SER A 205 15.25 34.29 15.16
N MET A 206 14.99 33.10 14.59
CA MET A 206 15.84 31.92 14.65
C MET A 206 15.27 30.87 13.71
N MET A 207 16.09 30.28 12.85
CA MET A 207 15.66 29.15 12.00
C MET A 207 16.37 27.87 12.38
N VAL A 208 15.66 26.75 12.33
CA VAL A 208 16.20 25.43 12.67
C VAL A 208 15.85 24.43 11.56
N GLY A 209 16.87 23.93 10.87
CA GLY A 209 16.74 22.97 9.78
C GLY A 209 17.11 21.56 10.22
N PHE A 210 16.28 20.58 9.83
CA PHE A 210 16.62 19.16 9.92
C PHE A 210 16.96 18.62 8.54
N TYR A 211 18.25 18.34 8.36
CA TYR A 211 18.81 17.79 7.14
C TYR A 211 18.83 16.27 7.22
N THR A 212 18.22 15.60 6.24
CA THR A 212 18.15 14.15 6.14
C THR A 212 18.42 13.71 4.70
N GLY A 213 18.58 12.41 4.46
CA GLY A 213 18.54 11.82 3.12
C GLY A 213 17.52 10.69 3.06
N HIS A 214 17.03 10.35 1.86
CA HIS A 214 16.06 9.26 1.69
C HIS A 214 16.59 7.92 2.24
N PHE A 215 17.90 7.71 2.11
CA PHE A 215 18.63 6.53 2.58
C PHE A 215 18.87 6.52 4.10
N SER A 216 18.70 7.65 4.80
CA SER A 216 19.06 7.74 6.23
C SER A 216 17.99 7.10 7.12
N ALA A 217 18.33 5.96 7.71
CA ALA A 217 17.49 5.30 8.71
C ALA A 217 17.35 6.14 9.99
N ALA A 218 18.46 6.75 10.44
CA ALA A 218 18.45 7.65 11.59
C ALA A 218 17.55 8.87 11.35
N GLY A 219 17.57 9.44 10.13
CA GLY A 219 16.67 10.54 9.76
C GLY A 219 15.19 10.19 9.93
N LYS A 220 14.79 8.97 9.57
CA LYS A 220 13.42 8.46 9.76
C LYS A 220 13.06 8.27 11.24
N MET A 221 14.02 7.85 12.08
CA MET A 221 13.80 7.64 13.51
C MET A 221 13.64 8.96 14.30
N TYR A 222 14.40 10.00 13.94
CA TYR A 222 14.43 11.26 14.69
C TYR A 222 13.41 12.30 14.21
N ARG A 223 12.70 12.03 13.11
CA ARG A 223 11.74 12.96 12.52
C ARG A 223 10.65 13.40 13.48
N ASP A 224 10.00 12.46 14.17
CA ASP A 224 8.89 12.75 15.08
C ASP A 224 9.36 13.57 16.30
N GLN A 225 10.60 13.34 16.73
CA GLN A 225 11.22 14.08 17.84
C GLN A 225 11.54 15.52 17.43
N PHE A 226 11.99 15.72 16.19
CA PHE A 226 12.21 17.05 15.63
C PHE A 226 10.90 17.83 15.47
N GLU A 227 9.82 17.17 15.04
CA GLU A 227 8.50 17.78 14.98
C GLU A 227 7.92 18.09 16.37
N ALA A 228 8.19 17.27 17.37
CA ALA A 228 7.84 17.59 18.76
C ALA A 228 8.63 18.82 19.27
N MET A 229 9.90 18.93 18.89
CA MET A 229 10.75 20.08 19.25
C MET A 229 10.20 21.38 18.65
N SER A 230 9.73 21.38 17.40
CA SER A 230 9.20 22.60 16.79
C SER A 230 7.99 23.17 17.53
N LYS A 231 7.14 22.30 18.10
CA LYS A 231 5.98 22.68 18.92
C LYS A 231 6.39 23.32 20.25
N ALA A 232 7.55 22.93 20.80
CA ALA A 232 8.08 23.50 22.04
C ALA A 232 8.72 24.89 21.85
N TYR A 233 9.14 25.24 20.63
CA TYR A 233 9.83 26.49 20.31
C TYR A 233 9.10 27.31 19.23
N PRO A 234 7.87 27.82 19.50
CA PRO A 234 7.05 28.49 18.49
C PRO A 234 7.60 29.82 17.98
N LYS A 235 8.65 30.38 18.62
CA LYS A 235 9.34 31.61 18.18
C LYS A 235 10.40 31.36 17.11
N ALA A 236 10.81 30.09 16.94
CA ALA A 236 11.77 29.70 15.92
C ALA A 236 11.03 29.08 14.72
N SER A 237 11.59 29.26 13.54
CA SER A 237 11.07 28.70 12.29
C SER A 237 11.77 27.39 11.99
N PHE A 238 11.02 26.30 12.08
CA PHE A 238 11.54 24.95 11.84
C PHE A 238 11.27 24.53 10.40
N TYR A 239 12.20 23.81 9.79
CA TYR A 239 12.03 23.23 8.46
C TYR A 239 12.76 21.89 8.34
N THR A 240 12.40 21.12 7.32
CA THR A 240 13.08 19.88 6.94
C THR A 240 13.68 20.05 5.54
N CYS A 241 14.85 19.45 5.31
CA CYS A 241 15.54 19.48 4.03
C CYS A 241 16.04 18.06 3.72
N ASP A 242 15.62 17.51 2.59
CA ASP A 242 16.27 16.32 2.04
C ASP A 242 17.49 16.79 1.24
N VAL A 243 18.66 16.24 1.53
CA VAL A 243 19.91 16.58 0.84
C VAL A 243 19.87 16.15 -0.63
N ASP A 244 19.04 15.17 -0.97
CA ASP A 244 18.82 14.71 -2.34
C ASP A 244 17.91 15.68 -3.13
N ASP A 245 16.98 16.38 -2.45
CA ASP A 245 16.06 17.34 -3.07
C ASP A 245 16.70 18.73 -3.23
N ALA A 246 17.42 19.21 -2.21
CA ALA A 246 18.02 20.55 -2.19
C ALA A 246 19.50 20.53 -1.76
N PRO A 247 20.41 19.94 -2.57
CA PRO A 247 21.81 19.76 -2.20
C PRO A 247 22.54 21.08 -1.92
N LEU A 248 22.20 22.15 -2.64
CA LEU A 248 22.79 23.48 -2.43
C LEU A 248 22.46 24.05 -1.04
N ALA A 249 21.28 23.75 -0.49
CA ALA A 249 20.91 24.17 0.87
C ALA A 249 21.68 23.39 1.93
N ALA A 250 22.11 22.17 1.64
CA ALA A 250 22.98 21.38 2.52
C ALA A 250 24.42 21.91 2.49
N TYR A 251 24.92 22.29 1.30
CA TYR A 251 26.24 22.89 1.15
C TYR A 251 26.36 24.26 1.83
N ASP A 252 25.36 25.13 1.65
CA ASP A 252 25.34 26.44 2.31
C ASP A 252 25.26 26.33 3.85
N SER A 253 24.62 25.26 4.34
CA SER A 253 24.54 24.93 5.77
C SER A 253 25.71 24.10 6.31
N GLU A 254 26.74 23.86 5.48
CA GLU A 254 27.92 23.05 5.83
C GLU A 254 27.58 21.64 6.37
N VAL A 255 26.51 21.03 5.87
CA VAL A 255 26.08 19.68 6.28
C VAL A 255 26.93 18.63 5.58
N THR A 256 27.75 17.92 6.36
CA THR A 256 28.59 16.81 5.86
C THR A 256 28.01 15.43 6.14
N GLU A 257 27.10 15.30 7.11
CA GLU A 257 26.50 14.04 7.55
C GLU A 257 24.99 14.18 7.75
N VAL A 258 24.25 13.09 7.56
CA VAL A 258 22.80 13.04 7.76
C VAL A 258 22.37 11.92 8.73
N PRO A 259 21.43 12.17 9.66
CA PRO A 259 20.71 13.42 9.84
C PRO A 259 21.52 14.47 10.61
N SER A 260 21.32 15.75 10.29
CA SER A 260 21.95 16.89 10.98
C SER A 260 20.91 17.97 11.31
N ILE A 261 21.14 18.68 12.42
CA ILE A 261 20.34 19.85 12.81
C ILE A 261 21.21 21.09 12.69
N VAL A 262 20.79 22.06 11.89
CA VAL A 262 21.48 23.33 11.70
C VAL A 262 20.61 24.47 12.21
N ARG A 263 21.22 25.40 12.94
CA ARG A 263 20.54 26.59 13.45
C ARG A 263 21.11 27.83 12.78
N PHE A 264 20.25 28.66 12.22
CA PHE A 264 20.58 30.00 11.76
C PHE A 264 20.10 31.05 12.76
N PRO A 265 20.92 32.09 13.04
CA PRO A 265 20.50 33.25 13.80
C PRO A 265 19.44 34.08 13.05
#